data_AF-A0A2L1GMN5-F1
#
_entry.id   AF-A0A2L1GMN5-F1
#
_cell.length_a   1.000
_cell.length_b   1.000
_cell.length_c   1.000
_cell.angle_alpha   90.00
_cell.angle_beta   90.00
_cell.angle_gamma   90.00
#
_symmetry.space_group_name_H-M   'P 1'
#
loop_
_entity.id
_entity.type
_entity.pdbx_description
1 polymer ?
#
loop_
_entity_poly.entity_id
_entity_poly.type
_entity_poly.pdbx_seq_one_letter_code
_entity_poly.pdbx_strand_id
1 'polypeptide(L)'
;MGLRSFGWDALGRLKTVRRNGQELAGYGYDSQNRRVRKTVGAKTTYYLYDLESRLLAEIAGNGRVLREYVWLGQEPVALREYELRPGLYYYINDHLGTPQRLITGEGTVVWQAAYLPFGRTQVQLGTVQNNLRFPGQYFDAETGLHYNWNRYYDPDTGRYLSPDPIGLDGGLNLYAYVESDPVNWMDPECRLSANGPTPPAHRPPSGRCRRG
;
A
#
# COMPACT_ATOMS: atom_id res chain seq x y z
N MET A 1 -11.44 12.05 -21.64
CA MET A 1 -10.80 11.87 -20.32
C MET A 1 -11.28 12.99 -19.42
N GLY A 2 -11.89 12.69 -18.28
CA GLY A 2 -12.43 13.72 -17.39
C GLY A 2 -11.34 14.39 -16.57
N LEU A 3 -11.52 15.67 -16.24
CA LEU A 3 -10.59 16.41 -15.37
C LEU A 3 -10.66 15.84 -13.94
N ARG A 4 -9.53 15.37 -13.40
CA ARG A 4 -9.38 15.01 -11.99
C ARG A 4 -8.84 16.21 -11.21
N SER A 5 -9.41 16.49 -10.05
CA SER A 5 -8.87 17.51 -9.14
C SER A 5 -8.69 16.94 -7.73
N PHE A 6 -7.64 17.42 -7.06
CA PHE A 6 -7.20 16.96 -5.75
C PHE A 6 -7.30 18.12 -4.77
N GLY A 7 -8.04 17.92 -3.68
CA GLY A 7 -8.15 18.87 -2.58
C GLY A 7 -7.28 18.42 -1.41
N TRP A 8 -6.43 19.31 -0.92
CA TRP A 8 -5.47 19.05 0.16
C TRP A 8 -5.85 19.82 1.42
N ASP A 9 -5.44 19.34 2.59
CA ASP A 9 -5.55 20.10 3.82
C ASP A 9 -4.31 20.97 4.09
N ALA A 10 -4.34 21.76 5.17
CA ALA A 10 -3.25 22.67 5.52
C ALA A 10 -1.93 21.95 5.86
N LEU A 11 -1.95 20.64 6.11
CA LEU A 11 -0.77 19.82 6.37
C LEU A 11 -0.28 19.10 5.11
N GLY A 12 -0.80 19.43 3.93
CA GLY A 12 -0.40 18.83 2.66
C GLY A 12 -0.91 17.39 2.48
N ARG A 13 -2.00 17.01 3.16
CA ARG A 13 -2.58 15.67 3.09
C ARG A 13 -3.77 15.65 2.15
N LEU A 14 -3.90 14.62 1.32
CA LEU A 14 -4.97 14.53 0.33
C LEU A 14 -6.31 14.35 1.05
N LYS A 15 -7.19 15.34 0.97
CA LYS A 15 -8.49 15.33 1.67
C LYS A 15 -9.63 14.88 0.78
N THR A 16 -9.62 15.27 -0.49
CA THR A 16 -10.70 14.96 -1.44
C THR A 16 -10.16 14.71 -2.84
N VAL A 17 -10.77 13.78 -3.56
CA VAL A 17 -10.53 13.57 -4.99
C VAL A 17 -11.83 13.76 -5.73
N ARG A 18 -11.81 14.59 -6.77
CA ARG A 18 -12.98 14.85 -7.63
C ARG A 18 -12.69 14.47 -9.07
N ARG A 19 -13.72 14.02 -9.78
CA ARG A 19 -13.69 13.81 -11.23
C ARG A 19 -14.89 14.51 -11.84
N ASN A 20 -14.65 15.40 -12.80
CA ASN A 20 -15.69 16.21 -13.44
C ASN A 20 -16.57 16.96 -12.42
N GLY A 21 -15.96 17.51 -11.36
CA GLY A 21 -16.65 18.25 -10.31
C GLY A 21 -17.35 17.39 -9.25
N GLN A 22 -17.54 16.09 -9.47
CA GLN A 22 -18.13 15.18 -8.49
C GLN A 22 -17.08 14.58 -7.56
N GLU A 23 -17.42 14.50 -6.27
CA GLU A 23 -16.55 13.86 -5.27
C GLU A 23 -16.52 12.34 -5.44
N LEU A 24 -15.30 11.84 -5.66
CA LEU A 24 -15.01 10.43 -5.87
C LEU A 24 -14.64 9.76 -4.54
N ALA A 25 -13.80 10.44 -3.76
CA ALA A 25 -13.32 9.97 -2.46
C ALA A 25 -13.01 11.14 -1.53
N GLY A 26 -13.29 10.95 -0.25
CA GLY A 26 -12.89 11.81 0.85
C GLY A 26 -12.07 11.04 1.89
N TYR A 27 -11.06 11.67 2.47
CA TYR A 27 -10.14 11.03 3.42
C TYR A 27 -10.06 11.79 4.74
N GLY A 28 -9.81 11.06 5.83
CA GLY A 28 -9.60 11.59 7.17
C GLY A 28 -8.39 10.95 7.83
N TYR A 29 -7.66 11.73 8.62
CA TYR A 29 -6.34 11.40 9.14
C TYR A 29 -6.26 11.59 10.66
N ASP A 30 -5.40 10.83 11.31
CA ASP A 30 -5.01 11.05 12.70
C ASP A 30 -3.87 12.08 12.84
N SER A 31 -3.37 12.27 14.06
CA SER A 31 -2.24 13.14 14.38
C SER A 31 -0.89 12.60 13.89
N GLN A 32 -0.79 11.30 13.59
CA GLN A 32 0.41 10.65 13.04
C GLN A 32 0.39 10.58 11.51
N ASN A 33 -0.49 11.37 10.87
CA ASN A 33 -0.66 11.42 9.42
C ASN A 33 -1.17 10.11 8.79
N ARG A 34 -1.74 9.19 9.59
CA ARG A 34 -2.31 7.94 9.06
C ARG A 34 -3.76 8.16 8.68
N ARG A 35 -4.15 7.67 7.52
CA ARG A 35 -5.53 7.67 7.05
C ARG A 35 -6.37 6.72 7.91
N VAL A 36 -7.20 7.27 8.77
CA VAL A 36 -8.13 6.53 9.63
C VAL A 36 -9.54 6.43 9.05
N ARG A 37 -9.86 7.22 8.02
CA ARG A 37 -11.18 7.23 7.38
C ARG A 37 -11.08 7.42 5.87
N LYS A 38 -11.89 6.67 5.13
CA LYS A 38 -12.19 6.89 3.71
C LYS A 38 -13.70 6.90 3.50
N THR A 39 -14.18 7.81 2.66
CA THR A 39 -15.59 7.89 2.25
C THR A 39 -15.66 7.89 0.73
N VAL A 40 -16.41 6.95 0.17
CA VAL A 40 -16.65 6.81 -1.28
C VAL A 40 -18.16 6.73 -1.49
N GLY A 41 -18.74 7.80 -2.04
CA GLY A 41 -20.19 7.97 -2.08
C GLY A 41 -20.79 7.89 -0.68
N ALA A 42 -21.73 6.96 -0.45
CA ALA A 42 -22.35 6.73 0.85
C ALA A 42 -21.58 5.75 1.76
N LYS A 43 -20.51 5.11 1.26
CA LYS A 43 -19.75 4.11 2.02
C LYS A 43 -18.61 4.79 2.77
N THR A 44 -18.56 4.61 4.08
CA THR A 44 -17.42 4.99 4.92
C THR A 44 -16.69 3.74 5.39
N THR A 45 -15.36 3.78 5.33
CA THR A 45 -14.45 2.76 5.83
C THR A 45 -13.48 3.40 6.81
N TYR A 46 -13.33 2.79 7.97
CA TYR A 46 -12.34 3.14 8.98
C TYR A 46 -11.16 2.17 8.91
N TYR A 47 -9.97 2.68 9.20
CA TYR A 47 -8.72 1.92 9.20
C TYR A 47 -8.13 1.91 10.60
N LEU A 48 -7.85 0.72 11.12
CA LEU A 48 -7.17 0.51 12.39
C LEU A 48 -5.71 0.18 12.12
N TYR A 49 -4.78 0.78 12.87
CA TYR A 49 -3.35 0.52 12.78
C TYR A 49 -2.80 0.06 14.11
N ASP A 50 -1.68 -0.66 14.07
CA ASP A 50 -0.91 -0.98 15.27
C ASP A 50 0.07 0.15 15.67
N LEU A 51 0.93 -0.14 16.64
CA LEU A 51 1.96 0.79 17.12
C LEU A 51 3.07 1.05 16.09
N GLU A 52 3.30 0.11 15.18
CA GLU A 52 4.26 0.22 14.06
C GLU A 52 3.59 0.80 12.80
N SER A 53 2.34 1.26 12.91
CA SER A 53 1.56 1.84 11.80
C SER A 53 1.23 0.88 10.66
N ARG A 54 1.24 -0.43 10.92
CA ARG A 54 0.73 -1.46 9.99
C ARG A 54 -0.79 -1.48 10.04
N LEU A 55 -1.43 -1.63 8.88
CA LEU A 55 -2.88 -1.72 8.77
C LEU A 55 -3.37 -3.04 9.39
N LEU A 56 -4.14 -2.98 10.47
CA LEU A 56 -4.69 -4.15 11.14
C LEU A 56 -6.08 -4.51 10.64
N ALA A 57 -6.95 -3.53 10.41
CA ALA A 57 -8.33 -3.81 10.05
C ALA A 57 -8.98 -2.71 9.22
N GLU A 58 -9.94 -3.13 8.39
CA GLU A 58 -10.91 -2.27 7.72
C GLU A 58 -12.29 -2.48 8.33
N ILE A 59 -12.95 -1.39 8.73
CA ILE A 59 -14.24 -1.42 9.42
C ILE A 59 -15.22 -0.56 8.67
N ALA A 60 -16.41 -1.07 8.39
CA ALA A 60 -17.48 -0.31 7.74
C ALA A 60 -18.01 0.81 8.66
N GLY A 61 -18.66 1.80 8.06
CA GLY A 61 -19.25 2.95 8.78
C GLY A 61 -20.28 2.57 9.86
N ASN A 62 -20.84 1.36 9.78
CA ASN A 62 -21.77 0.80 10.77
C ASN A 62 -21.09 -0.07 11.86
N GLY A 63 -19.74 -0.07 11.92
CA GLY A 63 -18.97 -0.82 12.90
C GLY A 63 -18.68 -2.28 12.54
N ARG A 64 -19.19 -2.80 11.41
CA ARG A 64 -18.88 -4.17 10.99
C ARG A 64 -17.44 -4.27 10.47
N VAL A 65 -16.66 -5.20 11.00
CA VAL A 65 -15.33 -5.53 10.47
C VAL A 65 -15.47 -6.10 9.06
N LEU A 66 -14.70 -5.56 8.11
CA LEU A 66 -14.66 -6.00 6.72
C LEU A 66 -13.50 -6.94 6.47
N ARG A 67 -12.31 -6.57 6.98
CA ARG A 67 -11.05 -7.30 6.79
C ARG A 67 -10.15 -7.11 8.00
N GLU A 68 -9.39 -8.13 8.34
CA GLU A 68 -8.27 -8.07 9.27
C GLU A 68 -7.00 -8.61 8.63
N TYR A 69 -5.88 -7.97 8.90
CA TYR A 69 -4.57 -8.30 8.35
C TYR A 69 -3.66 -8.77 9.48
N VAL A 70 -3.03 -9.92 9.27
CA VAL A 70 -2.04 -10.48 10.19
C VAL A 70 -0.66 -10.27 9.59
N TRP A 71 0.26 -9.76 10.39
CA TRP A 71 1.61 -9.40 9.98
C TRP A 71 2.65 -10.21 10.75
N LEU A 72 3.78 -10.52 10.10
CA LEU A 72 4.99 -11.02 10.74
C LEU A 72 6.13 -10.06 10.36
N GLY A 73 6.55 -9.22 11.33
CA GLY A 73 7.41 -8.09 11.00
C GLY A 73 6.71 -7.15 10.01
N GLN A 74 7.36 -6.78 8.92
CA GLN A 74 6.76 -5.90 7.89
C GLN A 74 5.99 -6.64 6.80
N GLU A 75 5.90 -7.98 6.88
CA GLU A 75 5.28 -8.79 5.84
C GLU A 75 3.86 -9.24 6.23
N PRO A 76 2.87 -9.11 5.33
CA PRO A 76 1.54 -9.65 5.60
C PRO A 76 1.58 -11.17 5.43
N VAL A 77 1.02 -11.90 6.40
CA VAL A 77 1.00 -13.37 6.41
C VAL A 77 -0.39 -13.96 6.24
N ALA A 78 -1.42 -13.28 6.74
CA ALA A 78 -2.80 -13.71 6.54
C ALA A 78 -3.78 -12.54 6.37
N LEU A 79 -4.87 -12.82 5.67
CA LEU A 79 -6.03 -11.97 5.50
C LEU A 79 -7.26 -12.73 6.01
N ARG A 80 -7.96 -12.14 6.97
CA ARG A 80 -9.30 -12.59 7.38
C ARG A 80 -10.33 -11.67 6.72
N GLU A 81 -11.10 -12.19 5.77
CA GLU A 81 -12.18 -11.44 5.12
C GLU A 81 -13.53 -11.77 5.77
N TYR A 82 -14.43 -10.78 5.81
CA TYR A 82 -15.78 -10.89 6.39
C TYR A 82 -16.90 -10.45 5.43
N GLU A 83 -16.58 -9.91 4.25
CA GLU A 83 -17.56 -9.29 3.35
C GLU A 83 -18.08 -10.24 2.27
N LEU A 84 -17.33 -10.39 1.16
CA LEU A 84 -17.81 -11.11 -0.02
C LEU A 84 -17.57 -12.62 0.08
N ARG A 85 -16.39 -13.02 0.56
CA ARG A 85 -16.03 -14.41 0.79
C ARG A 85 -15.43 -14.55 2.19
N PRO A 86 -16.27 -14.70 3.23
CA PRO A 86 -15.76 -14.84 4.58
C PRO A 86 -14.83 -16.03 4.71
N GLY A 87 -13.61 -15.81 5.20
CA GLY A 87 -12.57 -16.83 5.19
C GLY A 87 -11.23 -16.34 5.71
N LEU A 88 -10.36 -17.29 6.06
CA LEU A 88 -8.95 -17.03 6.35
C LEU A 88 -8.13 -17.42 5.13
N TYR A 89 -7.30 -16.49 4.68
CA TYR A 89 -6.45 -16.62 3.51
C TYR A 89 -5.01 -16.32 3.88
N TYR A 90 -4.06 -16.95 3.20
CA TYR A 90 -2.63 -16.81 3.47
C TYR A 90 -1.92 -16.15 2.30
N TYR A 91 -1.03 -15.23 2.61
CA TYR A 91 -0.25 -14.50 1.63
C TYR A 91 0.95 -15.32 1.17
N ILE A 92 1.19 -15.32 -0.14
CA ILE A 92 2.45 -15.74 -0.75
C ILE A 92 3.10 -14.49 -1.30
N ASN A 93 4.16 -14.05 -0.63
CA ASN A 93 4.87 -12.82 -0.94
C ASN A 93 6.10 -13.08 -1.81
N ASP A 94 6.63 -12.02 -2.44
CA ASP A 94 7.98 -12.03 -2.98
C ASP A 94 9.02 -11.65 -1.91
N HIS A 95 10.28 -11.53 -2.34
CA HIS A 95 11.42 -11.20 -1.48
C HIS A 95 11.35 -9.82 -0.80
N LEU A 96 10.48 -8.91 -1.26
CA LEU A 96 10.25 -7.61 -0.64
C LEU A 96 9.04 -7.63 0.30
N GLY A 97 8.34 -8.75 0.42
CA GLY A 97 7.08 -8.81 1.17
C GLY A 97 5.86 -8.35 0.36
N THR A 98 5.97 -8.21 -0.97
CA THR A 98 4.83 -7.83 -1.82
C THR A 98 3.91 -9.03 -2.02
N PRO A 99 2.59 -8.91 -1.74
CA PRO A 99 1.62 -9.96 -2.02
C PRO A 99 1.55 -10.34 -3.50
N GLN A 100 1.98 -11.56 -3.85
CA GLN A 100 1.85 -12.10 -5.21
C GLN A 100 0.58 -12.95 -5.36
N ARG A 101 0.25 -13.74 -4.32
CA ARG A 101 -0.95 -14.60 -4.28
C ARG A 101 -1.60 -14.62 -2.89
N LEU A 102 -2.89 -14.90 -2.85
CA LEU A 102 -3.60 -15.39 -1.67
C LEU A 102 -4.11 -16.80 -1.91
N ILE A 103 -3.93 -17.66 -0.92
CA ILE A 103 -4.37 -19.06 -0.94
C ILE A 103 -5.30 -19.38 0.24
N THR A 104 -6.15 -20.38 0.07
CA THR A 104 -6.92 -20.99 1.17
C THR A 104 -6.04 -21.91 2.01
N GLY A 105 -6.57 -22.43 3.13
CA GLY A 105 -5.87 -23.44 3.95
C GLY A 105 -5.59 -24.75 3.20
N GLU A 106 -6.36 -25.04 2.15
CA GLU A 106 -6.19 -26.19 1.25
C GLU A 106 -5.22 -25.89 0.09
N GLY A 107 -4.62 -24.70 0.03
CA GLY A 107 -3.68 -24.30 -1.01
C GLY A 107 -4.31 -23.83 -2.33
N THR A 108 -5.63 -23.63 -2.38
CA THR A 108 -6.31 -23.11 -3.58
C THR A 108 -6.06 -21.62 -3.72
N VAL A 109 -5.61 -21.17 -4.90
CA VAL A 109 -5.38 -19.75 -5.17
C VAL A 109 -6.72 -19.03 -5.33
N VAL A 110 -6.94 -17.97 -4.54
CA VAL A 110 -8.17 -17.16 -4.55
C VAL A 110 -7.94 -15.74 -5.06
N TRP A 111 -6.70 -15.27 -5.01
CA TRP A 111 -6.27 -14.01 -5.58
C TRP A 111 -4.84 -14.14 -6.12
N GLN A 112 -4.56 -13.54 -7.26
CA GLN A 112 -3.24 -13.51 -7.89
C GLN A 112 -3.09 -12.23 -8.69
N ALA A 113 -1.92 -11.59 -8.58
CA ALA A 113 -1.60 -10.43 -9.38
C ALA A 113 -0.18 -10.49 -9.94
N ALA A 114 0.04 -9.79 -11.05
CA ALA A 114 1.35 -9.45 -11.56
C ALA A 114 1.59 -7.95 -11.42
N TYR A 115 2.82 -7.56 -11.11
CA TYR A 115 3.22 -6.17 -10.93
C TYR A 115 4.09 -5.73 -12.11
N LEU A 116 3.73 -4.61 -12.74
CA LEU A 116 4.63 -3.90 -13.63
C LEU A 116 5.71 -3.19 -12.79
N PRO A 117 6.84 -2.77 -13.41
CA PRO A 117 7.96 -2.18 -12.67
C PRO A 117 7.53 -1.05 -11.73
N PHE A 118 6.67 -0.13 -12.17
CA PHE A 118 6.19 1.00 -11.36
C PHE A 118 4.94 0.68 -10.51
N GLY A 119 4.80 -0.56 -10.05
CA GLY A 119 3.76 -0.96 -9.10
C GLY A 119 2.35 -1.08 -9.67
N ARG A 120 2.13 -0.79 -10.95
CA ARG A 120 0.84 -1.04 -11.59
C ARG A 120 0.51 -2.53 -11.53
N THR A 121 -0.58 -2.85 -10.85
CA THR A 121 -0.99 -4.22 -10.54
C THR A 121 -2.03 -4.71 -11.54
N GLN A 122 -1.75 -5.85 -12.15
CA GLN A 122 -2.69 -6.59 -12.99
C GLN A 122 -3.20 -7.80 -12.21
N VAL A 123 -4.42 -7.70 -11.68
CA VAL A 123 -5.09 -8.81 -10.98
C VAL A 123 -5.53 -9.84 -12.00
N GLN A 124 -4.90 -11.01 -11.98
CA GLN A 124 -5.18 -12.13 -12.89
C GLN A 124 -6.32 -13.02 -12.36
N LEU A 125 -6.41 -13.12 -11.04
CA LEU A 125 -7.48 -13.82 -10.32
C LEU A 125 -7.87 -12.99 -9.11
N GLY A 126 -9.17 -12.80 -8.86
CA GLY A 126 -9.65 -11.96 -7.76
C GLY A 126 -11.01 -12.39 -7.23
N THR A 127 -11.09 -13.62 -6.71
CA THR A 127 -12.32 -14.09 -6.05
C THR A 127 -12.50 -13.47 -4.67
N VAL A 128 -11.38 -13.16 -4.00
CA VAL A 128 -11.25 -12.43 -2.74
C VAL A 128 -10.61 -11.08 -3.04
N GLN A 129 -11.04 -10.03 -2.35
CA GLN A 129 -10.45 -8.70 -2.55
C GLN A 129 -9.18 -8.53 -1.70
N ASN A 130 -8.07 -8.19 -2.37
CA ASN A 130 -6.83 -7.75 -1.72
C ASN A 130 -6.44 -6.35 -2.21
N ASN A 131 -6.31 -5.43 -1.26
CA ASN A 131 -5.93 -4.04 -1.53
C ASN A 131 -4.46 -3.75 -1.20
N LEU A 132 -3.73 -4.65 -0.55
CA LEU A 132 -2.29 -4.46 -0.33
C LEU A 132 -1.53 -4.54 -1.66
N ARG A 133 -0.50 -3.71 -1.81
CA ARG A 133 0.35 -3.60 -3.00
C ARG A 133 1.81 -3.77 -2.59
N PHE A 134 2.74 -3.00 -3.16
CA PHE A 134 4.09 -2.92 -2.63
C PHE A 134 4.07 -2.60 -1.12
N PRO A 135 5.13 -2.93 -0.38
CA PRO A 135 5.17 -2.70 1.06
C PRO A 135 4.79 -1.27 1.43
N GLY A 136 3.88 -1.12 2.40
CA GLY A 136 3.31 0.17 2.83
C GLY A 136 2.15 0.71 1.96
N GLN A 137 1.93 0.14 0.77
CA GLN A 137 0.93 0.63 -0.18
C GLN A 137 -0.44 -0.06 -0.06
N TYR A 138 -1.48 0.75 -0.08
CA TYR A 138 -2.88 0.34 -0.13
C TYR A 138 -3.56 0.89 -1.40
N PHE A 139 -4.20 0.01 -2.17
CA PHE A 139 -4.90 0.37 -3.40
C PHE A 139 -6.29 0.94 -3.16
N ASP A 140 -6.51 2.15 -3.64
CA ASP A 140 -7.82 2.80 -3.69
C ASP A 140 -8.44 2.62 -5.07
N ALA A 141 -9.32 1.61 -5.19
CA ALA A 141 -9.95 1.26 -6.45
C ALA A 141 -10.72 2.41 -7.11
N GLU A 142 -11.28 3.34 -6.32
CA GLU A 142 -12.05 4.45 -6.86
C GLU A 142 -11.18 5.49 -7.58
N THR A 143 -9.96 5.74 -7.10
CA THR A 143 -9.02 6.70 -7.70
C THR A 143 -8.01 6.02 -8.63
N GLY A 144 -7.72 4.74 -8.40
CA GLY A 144 -6.59 4.02 -9.01
C GLY A 144 -5.24 4.35 -8.35
N LEU A 145 -5.23 5.13 -7.27
CA LEU A 145 -4.01 5.53 -6.56
C LEU A 145 -3.65 4.51 -5.48
N HIS A 146 -2.38 4.53 -5.10
CA HIS A 146 -1.84 3.77 -4.00
C HIS A 146 -1.59 4.72 -2.83
N TYR A 147 -2.36 4.58 -1.75
CA TYR A 147 -2.08 5.27 -0.50
C TYR A 147 -0.83 4.66 0.14
N ASN A 148 0.21 5.48 0.38
CA ASN A 148 1.44 5.08 1.04
C ASN A 148 1.72 6.04 2.20
N TRP A 149 0.99 5.85 3.31
CA TRP A 149 1.02 6.66 4.54
C TRP A 149 1.02 8.18 4.33
N ASN A 150 2.20 8.77 4.13
CA ASN A 150 2.37 10.21 4.01
C ASN A 150 2.02 10.75 2.61
N ARG A 151 2.00 9.92 1.56
CA ARG A 151 1.76 10.35 0.18
C ARG A 151 0.85 9.40 -0.59
N TYR A 152 0.30 9.90 -1.70
CA TYR A 152 -0.42 9.09 -2.69
C TYR A 152 0.45 8.88 -3.91
N TYR A 153 0.63 7.63 -4.28
CA TYR A 153 1.40 7.18 -5.44
C TYR A 153 0.46 6.90 -6.60
N ASP A 154 0.81 7.40 -7.78
CA ASP A 154 0.14 7.10 -9.03
C ASP A 154 0.96 6.06 -9.81
N PRO A 155 0.50 4.80 -9.88
CA PRO A 155 1.23 3.74 -10.58
C PRO A 155 1.22 3.90 -12.10
N ASP A 156 0.33 4.72 -12.67
CA ASP A 156 0.31 4.98 -14.12
C ASP A 156 1.43 5.94 -14.55
N THR A 157 1.77 6.91 -13.69
CA THR A 157 2.87 7.85 -13.93
C THR A 157 4.17 7.45 -13.22
N GLY A 158 4.09 6.50 -12.29
CA GLY A 158 5.21 5.98 -11.52
C GLY A 158 5.74 6.95 -10.46
N ARG A 159 4.91 7.89 -9.99
CA ARG A 159 5.33 9.02 -9.15
C ARG A 159 4.33 9.34 -8.03
N TYR A 160 4.80 10.03 -7.00
CA TYR A 160 3.93 10.60 -5.97
C TYR A 160 3.17 11.83 -6.48
N LEU A 161 1.98 12.07 -5.94
CA LEU A 161 1.16 13.25 -6.24
C LEU A 161 1.55 14.51 -5.45
N SER A 162 2.33 14.34 -4.38
CA SER A 162 2.83 15.43 -3.54
C SER A 162 4.35 15.33 -3.41
N PRO A 163 5.04 16.48 -3.25
CA PRO A 163 6.48 16.49 -3.01
C PRO A 163 6.81 15.81 -1.67
N ASP A 164 8.04 15.29 -1.56
CA ASP A 164 8.54 14.67 -0.34
C ASP A 164 8.50 15.64 0.86
N PRO A 165 7.83 15.30 1.97
CA PRO A 165 7.76 16.15 3.16
C PRO A 165 9.12 16.49 3.78
N ILE A 166 10.16 15.67 3.57
CA ILE A 166 11.52 15.95 4.05
C ILE A 166 12.36 16.78 3.05
N GLY A 167 11.79 17.15 1.90
CA GLY A 167 12.42 18.05 0.94
C GLY A 167 13.61 17.41 0.22
N LEU A 168 14.62 18.22 -0.10
CA LEU A 168 15.80 17.78 -0.87
C LEU A 168 16.66 16.74 -0.15
N ASP A 169 16.44 16.56 1.16
CA ASP A 169 17.02 15.47 1.92
C ASP A 169 16.48 14.10 1.48
N GLY A 170 15.44 14.02 0.64
CA GLY A 170 15.03 12.78 -0.03
C GLY A 170 15.46 12.65 -1.47
N GLY A 171 16.40 13.50 -1.89
CA GLY A 171 16.96 13.53 -3.23
C GLY A 171 16.40 14.67 -4.08
N LEU A 172 17.02 14.86 -5.25
CA LEU A 172 16.69 15.96 -6.15
C LEU A 172 15.29 15.84 -6.77
N ASN A 173 14.71 14.63 -6.80
CA ASN A 173 13.37 14.40 -7.32
C ASN A 173 12.39 14.10 -6.17
N LEU A 174 11.71 15.15 -5.72
CA LEU A 174 10.73 15.12 -4.62
C LEU A 174 9.50 14.23 -4.90
N TYR A 175 9.33 13.74 -6.14
CA TYR A 175 8.17 12.95 -6.56
C TYR A 175 8.53 11.49 -6.90
N ALA A 176 9.81 11.12 -6.87
CA ALA A 176 10.25 9.77 -7.20
C ALA A 176 9.81 8.75 -6.13
N TYR A 177 9.44 7.56 -6.56
CA TYR A 177 9.32 6.40 -5.68
C TYR A 177 10.62 5.61 -5.74
N VAL A 178 11.31 5.53 -4.61
CA VAL A 178 12.49 4.69 -4.38
C VAL A 178 13.55 4.81 -5.47
N GLU A 179 13.97 6.05 -5.76
CA GLU A 179 14.96 6.37 -6.81
C GLU A 179 14.64 5.81 -8.22
N SER A 180 13.38 5.44 -8.47
CA SER A 180 12.93 4.75 -9.70
C SER A 180 13.40 3.28 -9.82
N ASP A 181 13.83 2.65 -8.73
CA ASP A 181 14.15 1.21 -8.66
C ASP A 181 13.24 0.44 -7.66
N PRO A 182 11.93 0.38 -7.92
CA PRO A 182 10.94 -0.31 -7.07
C PRO A 182 11.03 -1.85 -7.11
N VAL A 183 11.88 -2.41 -7.96
CA VAL A 183 12.06 -3.88 -8.07
C VAL A 183 13.01 -4.39 -6.99
N ASN A 184 13.98 -3.55 -6.59
CA ASN A 184 15.01 -3.91 -5.62
C ASN A 184 14.80 -3.25 -4.25
N TRP A 185 13.93 -2.24 -4.17
CA TRP A 185 13.81 -1.39 -3.00
C TRP A 185 12.36 -1.04 -2.68
N MET A 186 12.12 -0.74 -1.40
CA MET A 186 10.81 -0.40 -0.85
C MET A 186 10.91 0.81 0.08
N ASP A 187 9.85 1.61 0.13
CA ASP A 187 9.70 2.74 1.07
C ASP A 187 8.38 2.61 1.85
N PRO A 188 8.38 1.87 2.98
CA PRO A 188 7.16 1.55 3.75
C PRO A 188 6.59 2.75 4.51
N GLU A 189 7.45 3.71 4.88
CA GLU A 189 7.05 4.90 5.64
C GLU A 189 6.83 6.12 4.74
N CYS A 190 7.16 6.00 3.46
CA CYS A 190 7.05 7.05 2.47
C CYS A 190 7.93 8.27 2.81
N ARG A 191 9.09 8.03 3.44
CA ARG A 191 10.10 9.02 3.85
C ARG A 191 11.47 8.54 3.38
N LEU A 192 11.95 9.05 2.25
CA LEU A 192 13.30 8.71 1.77
C LEU A 192 14.33 9.60 2.46
N SER A 193 14.89 9.25 3.63
CA SER A 193 16.05 10.01 4.12
C SER A 193 17.29 9.69 3.27
N ALA A 194 17.96 10.70 2.71
CA ALA A 194 19.27 10.59 2.05
C ALA A 194 20.37 10.06 2.99
N ASN A 195 20.11 10.00 4.30
CA ASN A 195 21.01 9.48 5.33
C ASN A 195 20.38 8.36 6.20
N GLY A 196 19.32 7.70 5.74
CA GLY A 196 18.79 6.51 6.40
C GLY A 196 19.76 5.33 6.24
N PRO A 197 19.94 4.45 7.25
CA PRO A 197 20.78 3.29 7.08
C PRO A 197 20.20 2.46 5.93
N THR A 198 21.03 2.18 4.92
CA THR A 198 20.74 1.11 3.97
C THR A 198 20.27 -0.10 4.77
N PRO A 199 19.05 -0.64 4.53
CA PRO A 199 18.67 -1.90 5.14
C PRO A 199 19.79 -2.90 4.82
N PRO A 200 20.24 -3.72 5.78
CA PRO A 200 21.38 -4.59 5.56
C PRO A 200 21.09 -5.42 4.33
N ALA A 201 21.91 -5.24 3.29
CA ALA A 201 21.93 -6.13 2.16
C ALA A 201 22.00 -7.53 2.75
N HIS A 202 20.96 -8.34 2.53
CA HIS A 202 21.00 -9.74 2.88
C HIS A 202 22.19 -10.33 2.13
N ARG A 203 23.32 -10.40 2.83
CA ARG A 203 24.54 -11.02 2.36
C ARG A 203 24.13 -12.45 2.01
N PRO A 204 24.37 -12.94 0.78
CA PRO A 204 24.19 -14.37 0.53
C PRO A 204 25.08 -15.12 1.53
N PRO A 205 24.60 -16.23 2.13
CA PRO A 205 25.40 -16.98 3.07
C PRO A 205 26.73 -17.35 2.42
N SER A 206 27.82 -17.02 3.10
CA SER A 206 29.18 -17.26 2.67
C SER A 206 29.43 -18.76 2.47
N GLY A 207 29.34 -19.22 1.23
CA GLY A 207 29.70 -20.58 0.83
C GLY A 207 31.14 -20.67 0.34
N ARG A 208 32.14 -20.47 1.22
CA ARG A 208 33.48 -21.01 0.94
C ARG A 208 33.49 -22.48 1.33
N CYS A 209 33.29 -23.35 0.35
CA CYS A 209 33.77 -24.73 0.36
C CYS A 209 34.32 -25.06 -1.03
N ARG A 210 35.64 -24.93 -1.20
CA ARG A 210 36.39 -25.77 -2.14
C ARG A 210 37.48 -26.48 -1.33
N ARG A 211 37.25 -27.77 -1.06
CA ARG A 211 38.31 -28.77 -0.93
C ARG A 211 38.46 -29.42 -2.30
N GLY A 212 39.70 -29.72 -2.67
CA GLY A 212 40.12 -30.26 -3.96
C GLY A 212 41.40 -29.57 -4.37
#